data_AF-A0AAP0PID8-F1
#
_entry.id   AF-A0AAP0PID8-F1
#
_cell.length_a   1.000
_cell.length_b   1.000
_cell.length_c   1.000
_cell.angle_alpha   90.00
_cell.angle_beta   90.00
_cell.angle_gamma   90.00
#
_symmetry.space_group_name_H-M   'P 1'
#
loop_
_entity.id
_entity.type
_entity.pdbx_description
1 polymer ?
#
loop_
_entity_poly.entity_id
_entity_poly.type
_entity_poly.pdbx_seq_one_letter_code
_entity_poly.pdbx_strand_id
1 'polypeptide(L)'
;MIYPCMEEINTQLIFMYIRIKVQGNWWLYVGDDPVGYWPKELVPALDDGASNVMWGGLTSGPANENASPMGNGQIPRGDYIRACTSAYMKFVDSNYNLVNAPKGQNINVDCNTNYHLDAFDGFLELGTAILFGGPRGSCS
;
A
#
# COMPACT_ATOMS: atom_id res chain seq x y z
N MET A 1 -7.65 -3.52 -1.95
CA MET A 1 -7.32 -4.82 -2.55
C MET A 1 -5.86 -4.75 -2.95
N ILE A 2 -4.96 -5.36 -2.18
CA ILE A 2 -3.55 -5.52 -2.61
C ILE A 2 -3.53 -6.75 -3.51
N TYR A 3 -2.96 -6.62 -4.71
CA TYR A 3 -2.73 -7.77 -5.57
C TYR A 3 -1.64 -8.66 -4.96
N PRO A 4 -1.84 -9.99 -4.85
CA PRO A 4 -0.79 -10.89 -4.41
C PRO A 4 0.39 -10.82 -5.38
N CYS A 5 1.59 -10.63 -4.84
CA CYS A 5 2.82 -10.73 -5.62
C CYS A 5 2.98 -12.21 -6.06
N MET A 6 2.83 -12.48 -7.35
CA MET A 6 2.93 -13.83 -7.90
C MET A 6 4.39 -14.33 -7.88
N GLU A 7 4.55 -15.63 -7.61
CA GLU A 7 5.80 -16.36 -7.35
C GLU A 7 6.86 -16.27 -8.47
N GLU A 8 6.49 -15.86 -9.68
CA GLU A 8 7.41 -15.79 -10.84
C GLU A 8 8.04 -14.40 -11.07
N ILE A 9 7.59 -13.36 -10.36
CA ILE A 9 8.22 -12.02 -10.41
C ILE A 9 8.28 -11.48 -8.99
N ASN A 10 9.41 -11.70 -8.31
CA ASN A 10 9.65 -11.27 -6.92
C ASN A 10 9.49 -9.75 -6.67
N THR A 11 9.31 -8.96 -7.72
CA THR A 11 9.05 -7.52 -7.65
C THR A 11 7.95 -7.14 -8.64
N GLN A 12 6.69 -7.11 -8.19
CA GLN A 12 5.66 -6.37 -8.93
C GLN A 12 5.75 -4.90 -8.55
N LEU A 13 6.26 -4.08 -9.47
CA LEU A 13 6.24 -2.62 -9.33
C LEU A 13 4.83 -2.10 -9.56
N ILE A 14 4.03 -2.08 -8.50
CA ILE A 14 2.67 -1.51 -8.55
C ILE A 14 2.79 -0.03 -8.24
N PHE A 15 2.69 0.80 -9.27
CA PHE A 15 2.60 2.26 -9.12
C PHE A 15 1.21 2.60 -8.60
N MET A 16 1.08 2.82 -7.29
CA MET A 16 -0.17 3.32 -6.71
C MET A 16 -0.07 4.82 -6.52
N TYR A 17 -0.93 5.58 -7.20
CA TYR A 17 -1.12 6.99 -6.86
C TYR A 17 -2.60 7.32 -6.80
N ILE A 18 -2.95 8.06 -5.75
CA ILE A 18 -4.28 8.64 -5.58
C ILE A 18 -4.24 10.00 -6.25
N ARG A 19 -5.03 10.19 -7.31
CA ARG A 19 -5.17 11.49 -7.95
C ARG A 19 -6.37 12.20 -7.35
N ILE A 20 -6.12 13.37 -6.76
CA ILE A 20 -7.18 14.22 -6.23
C ILE A 20 -7.45 15.37 -7.21
N LYS A 21 -8.76 15.59 -7.43
CA LYS A 21 -9.44 16.77 -7.98
C LYS A 21 -9.49 16.94 -9.51
N VAL A 22 -10.56 16.40 -10.07
CA VAL A 22 -11.40 17.17 -10.99
C VAL A 22 -12.73 17.40 -10.26
N GLN A 23 -13.02 18.64 -9.86
CA GLN A 23 -14.30 19.05 -9.23
C GLN A 23 -14.65 18.39 -7.88
N GLY A 24 -13.66 17.94 -7.10
CA GLY A 24 -13.86 17.37 -5.75
C GLY A 24 -14.01 15.84 -5.71
N ASN A 25 -14.05 15.18 -6.86
CA ASN A 25 -14.17 13.72 -6.92
C ASN A 25 -12.81 13.02 -6.73
N TRP A 26 -12.88 11.81 -6.18
CA TRP A 26 -11.74 10.99 -5.80
C TRP A 26 -11.49 9.87 -6.80
N TRP A 27 -10.24 9.70 -7.22
CA TRP A 27 -9.84 8.62 -8.11
C TRP A 27 -8.64 7.86 -7.56
N LEU A 28 -8.69 6.55 -7.67
CA LEU A 28 -7.55 5.65 -7.44
C LEU A 28 -7.06 5.14 -8.80
N TYR A 29 -5.76 5.33 -9.05
CA TYR A 29 -5.08 4.80 -10.22
C TYR A 29 -4.02 3.78 -9.79
N VAL A 30 -3.86 2.75 -10.60
CA VAL A 30 -2.75 1.79 -10.53
C VAL A 30 -2.04 1.83 -11.87
N GLY A 31 -0.82 2.36 -11.91
CA GLY A 31 -0.20 2.79 -13.16
C GLY A 31 -1.09 3.85 -13.84
N ASP A 32 -1.34 3.67 -15.14
CA ASP A 32 -2.22 4.54 -15.91
C ASP A 32 -3.70 4.12 -15.84
N ASP A 33 -4.02 3.00 -15.18
CA ASP A 33 -5.37 2.44 -15.16
C ASP A 33 -6.20 2.98 -13.98
N PRO A 34 -7.41 3.52 -14.23
CA PRO A 34 -8.33 3.89 -13.17
C PRO A 34 -8.94 2.63 -12.56
N VAL A 35 -8.69 2.41 -11.27
CA VAL A 35 -9.22 1.23 -10.55
C VAL A 35 -10.35 1.57 -9.59
N GLY A 36 -10.57 2.85 -9.28
CA GLY A 36 -11.62 3.28 -8.37
C GLY A 36 -12.01 4.75 -8.50
N TYR A 37 -13.28 5.02 -8.26
CA TYR A 37 -13.87 6.36 -8.30
C TYR A 37 -14.88 6.54 -7.17
N TRP A 38 -14.79 7.68 -6.48
CA TRP A 38 -15.74 8.08 -5.45
C TRP A 38 -16.16 9.54 -5.67
N PRO A 39 -17.44 9.80 -5.99
CA PRO A 39 -18.01 11.14 -5.96
C PRO A 39 -17.84 11.78 -4.58
N LYS A 40 -17.65 13.11 -4.55
CA LYS A 40 -17.50 13.86 -3.29
C LYS A 40 -18.68 13.67 -2.34
N GLU A 41 -19.88 13.43 -2.87
CA GLU A 41 -21.10 13.21 -2.08
C GLU A 41 -21.04 11.91 -1.27
N LEU A 42 -20.25 10.91 -1.71
CA LEU A 42 -20.06 9.65 -0.98
C LEU A 42 -18.96 9.75 0.09
N VAL A 43 -18.06 10.72 -0.05
CA VAL A 43 -16.91 10.92 0.85
C VAL A 43 -16.80 12.40 1.28
N PRO A 44 -17.84 12.98 1.89
CA PRO A 44 -17.87 14.42 2.22
C PRO A 44 -16.77 14.82 3.20
N ALA A 45 -16.29 13.89 4.03
CA ALA A 45 -15.17 14.11 4.94
C ALA A 45 -13.84 14.40 4.21
N LEU A 46 -13.77 14.14 2.90
CA LEU A 46 -12.61 14.36 2.07
C LEU A 46 -12.77 15.56 1.10
N ASP A 47 -13.82 16.38 1.20
CA ASP A 47 -14.06 17.47 0.24
C ASP A 47 -12.92 18.51 0.24
N ASP A 48 -12.34 18.77 1.41
CA ASP A 48 -11.18 19.65 1.63
C ASP A 48 -9.82 18.91 1.56
N GLY A 49 -9.82 17.66 1.10
CA GLY A 49 -8.64 16.79 1.11
C GLY A 49 -8.54 15.93 2.36
N ALA A 50 -7.37 15.31 2.56
CA ALA A 50 -7.11 14.42 3.70
C ALA A 50 -5.95 14.97 4.55
N SER A 51 -6.10 14.91 5.88
CA SER A 51 -5.01 15.24 6.82
C SER A 51 -3.97 14.12 6.94
N ASN A 52 -4.38 12.88 6.64
CA ASN A 52 -3.53 11.70 6.73
C ASN A 52 -3.66 10.88 5.44
N VAL A 53 -2.54 10.34 4.97
CA VAL A 53 -2.49 9.38 3.85
C VAL A 53 -1.83 8.11 4.38
N MET A 54 -2.45 6.97 4.11
CA MET A 54 -1.96 5.66 4.52
C MET A 54 -1.86 4.75 3.31
N TRP A 55 -0.82 3.94 3.28
CA TRP A 55 -0.63 2.87 2.31
C TRP A 55 -0.48 1.56 3.06
N GLY A 56 -0.95 0.48 2.44
CA GLY A 56 -0.91 -0.83 3.04
C GLY A 56 -2.00 -1.69 2.44
N GLY A 57 -2.36 -2.74 3.16
CA GLY A 57 -3.48 -3.57 2.79
C GLY A 57 -3.77 -4.62 3.83
N LEU A 58 -4.62 -5.55 3.43
CA LEU A 58 -5.29 -6.45 4.33
C LEU A 58 -5.20 -7.87 3.76
N THR A 59 -4.87 -8.81 4.63
CA THR A 59 -5.17 -10.23 4.43
C THR A 59 -6.30 -10.61 5.36
N SER A 60 -7.19 -11.48 4.92
CA SER A 60 -8.26 -12.03 5.74
C SER A 60 -8.34 -13.55 5.52
N GLY A 61 -8.79 -14.24 6.56
CA GLY A 61 -9.07 -15.67 6.53
C GLY A 61 -10.40 -15.98 7.21
N PRO A 62 -10.94 -17.20 7.02
CA PRO A 62 -12.10 -17.67 7.77
C PRO A 62 -11.86 -17.53 9.28
N ALA A 63 -12.91 -17.21 10.04
CA ALA A 63 -12.84 -16.87 11.47
C ALA A 63 -12.24 -17.96 12.40
N ASN A 64 -11.95 -19.16 11.87
CA ASN A 64 -11.35 -20.28 12.61
C ASN A 64 -10.19 -20.94 11.85
N GLU A 65 -9.64 -20.25 10.85
CA GLU A 65 -8.51 -20.74 10.07
C GLU A 65 -7.38 -19.73 10.08
N ASN A 66 -6.15 -20.22 9.91
CA ASN A 66 -5.01 -19.34 9.67
C ASN A 66 -5.28 -18.53 8.39
N ALA A 67 -5.13 -17.21 8.49
CA ALA A 67 -5.23 -16.31 7.35
C ALA A 67 -4.16 -16.66 6.32
N SER A 68 -4.47 -16.43 5.04
CA SER A 68 -3.57 -16.74 3.93
C SER A 68 -2.22 -16.02 4.08
N PRO A 69 -1.11 -16.61 3.59
CA PRO A 69 0.17 -15.93 3.55
C PRO A 69 0.04 -14.54 2.90
N MET A 70 0.77 -13.55 3.44
CA MET A 70 0.86 -12.24 2.81
C MET A 70 2.05 -12.20 1.86
N GLY A 71 1.85 -11.57 0.68
CA GLY A 71 2.87 -11.52 -0.36
C GLY A 71 3.27 -12.94 -0.79
N ASN A 72 4.57 -13.24 -0.69
CA ASN A 72 5.15 -14.55 -0.99
C ASN A 72 5.31 -15.44 0.26
N GLY A 73 4.70 -15.05 1.38
CA GLY A 73 4.77 -15.79 2.64
C GLY A 73 6.08 -15.63 3.41
N GLN A 74 7.04 -14.86 2.91
CA GLN A 74 8.32 -14.61 3.59
C GLN A 74 8.30 -13.33 4.40
N ILE A 75 9.04 -13.33 5.51
CA ILE A 75 9.24 -12.12 6.30
C ILE A 75 10.25 -11.22 5.56
N PRO A 76 9.92 -9.95 5.29
CA PRO A 76 10.72 -9.07 4.43
C PRO A 76 12.15 -8.82 4.93
N ARG A 77 12.39 -8.71 6.24
CA ARG A 77 13.73 -8.55 6.86
C ARG A 77 14.59 -7.47 6.18
N GLY A 78 13.97 -6.41 5.65
CA GLY A 78 14.64 -5.36 4.88
C GLY A 78 15.22 -5.77 3.51
N ASP A 79 14.95 -6.98 3.01
CA ASP A 79 15.44 -7.47 1.72
C ASP A 79 14.40 -7.25 0.61
N TYR A 80 14.48 -6.11 -0.08
CA TYR A 80 13.54 -5.75 -1.15
C TYR A 80 13.67 -6.64 -2.40
N ILE A 81 14.73 -7.44 -2.54
CA ILE A 81 14.93 -8.35 -3.67
C ILE A 81 14.08 -9.61 -3.49
N ARG A 82 13.92 -10.06 -2.24
CA ARG A 82 13.18 -11.27 -1.89
C ARG A 82 11.79 -11.00 -1.33
N ALA A 83 11.58 -9.84 -0.73
CA ALA A 83 10.31 -9.45 -0.20
C ALA A 83 9.36 -8.97 -1.29
N CYS A 84 8.06 -9.19 -1.06
CA CYS A 84 7.06 -8.49 -1.84
C CYS A 84 7.11 -7.01 -1.49
N THR A 85 7.11 -6.16 -2.51
CA THR A 85 7.40 -4.74 -2.36
C THR A 85 6.33 -3.92 -3.07
N SER A 86 5.74 -2.96 -2.37
CA SER A 86 4.93 -1.89 -2.93
C SER A 86 5.78 -0.62 -2.95
N ALA A 87 6.03 -0.06 -4.12
CA ALA A 87 6.91 1.09 -4.31
C ALA A 87 6.21 2.19 -5.12
N TYR A 88 6.90 3.31 -5.33
CA TYR A 88 6.41 4.44 -6.14
C TYR A 88 5.08 5.04 -5.68
N MET A 89 4.85 5.00 -4.37
CA MET A 89 3.67 5.59 -3.76
C MET A 89 3.74 7.10 -3.88
N LYS A 90 2.70 7.69 -4.48
CA LYS A 90 2.55 9.14 -4.62
C LYS A 90 1.17 9.60 -4.20
N PHE A 91 1.07 10.86 -3.80
CA PHE A 91 -0.19 11.52 -3.49
C PHE A 91 -0.21 12.93 -4.05
N VAL A 92 -1.40 13.54 -4.12
CA VAL A 92 -1.57 14.92 -4.55
C VAL A 92 -1.59 15.82 -3.31
N ASP A 93 -0.72 16.82 -3.26
CA ASP A 93 -0.67 17.79 -2.16
C ASP A 93 -1.75 18.88 -2.29
N SER A 94 -1.83 19.79 -1.31
CA SER A 94 -2.78 20.91 -1.30
C SER A 94 -2.59 21.90 -2.44
N ASN A 95 -1.42 21.91 -3.09
CA ASN A 95 -1.09 22.72 -4.26
C ASN A 95 -1.34 21.97 -5.58
N TYR A 96 -1.97 20.79 -5.53
CA TYR A 96 -2.24 19.92 -6.68
C TYR A 96 -1.01 19.33 -7.35
N ASN A 97 0.12 19.24 -6.64
CA ASN A 97 1.32 18.58 -7.14
C ASN A 97 1.30 17.11 -6.80
N LEU A 98 1.74 16.28 -7.75
CA LEU A 98 2.00 14.87 -7.49
C LEU A 98 3.36 14.74 -6.77
N VAL A 99 3.32 14.32 -5.51
CA VAL A 99 4.48 14.23 -4.62
C VAL A 99 4.73 12.79 -4.17
N ASN A 100 6.00 12.43 -4.00
CA ASN A 100 6.39 11.10 -3.49
C ASN A 100 6.00 10.96 -2.02
N ALA A 101 5.64 9.75 -1.60
CA ALA A 101 5.47 9.44 -0.19
C ALA A 101 6.76 9.77 0.59
N PRO A 102 6.67 10.50 1.72
CA PRO A 102 7.86 10.87 2.48
C PRO A 102 8.52 9.65 3.12
N LYS A 103 9.81 9.81 3.46
CA LYS A 103 10.60 8.83 4.23
C LYS A 103 10.16 8.77 5.69
N GLY A 104 10.48 7.69 6.38
CA GLY A 104 10.19 7.55 7.81
C GLY A 104 8.69 7.43 8.13
N GLN A 105 7.95 6.71 7.28
CA GLN A 105 6.53 6.43 7.51
C GLN A 105 6.31 5.64 8.80
N ASN A 106 5.22 5.95 9.51
CA ASN A 106 4.79 5.12 10.63
C ASN A 106 4.25 3.79 10.10
N ILE A 107 4.76 2.69 10.66
CA ILE A 107 4.32 1.33 10.32
C ILE A 107 3.33 0.87 11.38
N ASN A 108 2.16 0.41 10.93
CA ASN A 108 1.22 -0.30 11.78
C ASN A 108 0.93 -1.67 11.18
N VAL A 109 1.00 -2.71 12.02
CA VAL A 109 0.68 -4.10 11.65
C VAL A 109 -0.15 -4.70 12.76
N ASP A 110 -1.43 -4.94 12.46
CA ASP A 110 -2.40 -5.46 13.44
C ASP A 110 -1.98 -6.84 13.99
N CYS A 111 -1.30 -7.64 13.18
CA CYS A 111 -0.93 -9.02 13.48
C CYS A 111 0.56 -9.27 13.25
N ASN A 112 1.38 -8.58 14.06
CA ASN A 112 2.84 -8.56 13.91
C ASN A 112 3.57 -9.87 14.29
N THR A 113 2.83 -10.88 14.78
CA THR A 113 3.37 -12.20 15.13
C THR A 113 3.60 -13.07 13.89
N ASN A 114 2.76 -12.93 12.87
CA ASN A 114 2.81 -13.73 11.64
C ASN A 114 3.06 -12.86 10.41
N TYR A 115 2.73 -11.58 10.48
CA TYR A 115 2.84 -10.67 9.35
C TYR A 115 3.75 -9.51 9.67
N HIS A 116 4.46 -9.06 8.66
CA HIS A 116 5.49 -8.06 8.81
C HIS A 116 5.44 -7.06 7.67
N LEU A 117 5.77 -5.83 8.03
CA LEU A 117 5.87 -4.71 7.13
C LEU A 117 7.14 -3.94 7.50
N ASP A 118 8.00 -3.72 6.52
CA ASP A 118 9.20 -2.90 6.66
C ASP A 118 9.09 -1.70 5.72
N ALA A 119 9.39 -0.50 6.22
CA ALA A 119 9.57 0.67 5.37
C ALA A 119 11.02 0.68 4.87
N PHE A 120 11.20 0.82 3.57
CA PHE A 120 12.50 0.92 2.93
C PHE A 120 12.64 2.27 2.24
N ASP A 121 13.43 3.13 2.86
CA ASP A 121 13.74 4.44 2.34
C ASP A 121 14.87 4.33 1.30
N GLY A 122 14.65 4.82 0.08
CA GLY A 122 15.70 4.85 -0.95
C GLY A 122 15.57 3.80 -2.05
N PHE A 123 14.38 3.27 -2.27
CA PHE A 123 14.10 2.48 -3.47
C PHE A 123 14.29 3.37 -4.72
N LEU A 124 15.40 3.17 -5.43
CA LEU A 124 15.72 3.81 -6.73
C LEU A 124 15.52 5.33 -6.76
N GLU A 125 15.94 6.07 -5.72
CA GLU A 125 15.77 7.53 -5.55
C GLU A 125 14.32 8.05 -5.60
N LEU A 126 13.33 7.18 -5.72
CA LEU A 126 11.95 7.54 -6.07
C LEU A 126 11.00 7.57 -4.87
N GLY A 127 11.53 7.42 -3.66
CA GLY A 127 10.82 7.59 -2.39
C GLY A 127 10.90 6.37 -1.48
N THR A 128 9.87 6.21 -0.66
CA THR A 128 9.69 5.09 0.29
C THR A 128 9.03 3.91 -0.41
N ALA A 129 9.50 2.71 -0.12
CA ALA A 129 8.82 1.46 -0.45
C ALA A 129 8.34 0.77 0.83
N ILE A 130 7.27 -0.01 0.69
CA ILE A 130 6.75 -0.90 1.73
C ILE A 130 7.09 -2.33 1.31
N LEU A 131 7.90 -3.01 2.11
CA LEU A 131 8.09 -4.44 1.99
C LEU A 131 7.10 -5.11 2.91
N PHE A 132 6.45 -6.16 2.44
CA PHE A 132 5.44 -6.87 3.20
C PHE A 132 5.52 -8.37 2.97
N GLY A 133 5.12 -9.11 4.00
CA GLY A 133 4.95 -10.55 3.87
C GLY A 133 4.76 -11.24 5.21
N GLY A 134 4.74 -12.56 5.19
CA GLY A 134 4.61 -13.37 6.38
C GLY A 134 3.81 -14.65 6.13
N PRO A 135 4.12 -15.73 6.88
CA PRO A 135 3.51 -17.03 6.69
C PRO A 135 2.02 -17.04 7.01
N ARG A 136 1.36 -18.15 6.62
CA ARG A 136 -0.01 -18.44 7.03
C ARG A 136 -0.08 -18.48 8.56
N GLY A 137 -0.90 -17.63 9.17
CA GLY A 137 -0.96 -17.54 10.63
C GLY A 137 -2.29 -17.00 11.15
N SER A 138 -2.56 -17.27 12.43
CA SER A 138 -3.71 -16.76 13.16
C SER A 138 -3.37 -15.42 13.82
N CYS A 139 -4.30 -14.47 13.73
CA CYS A 139 -4.23 -13.21 14.45
C CYS A 139 -5.20 -13.31 15.64
N SER A 140 -4.67 -13.27 16.85
CA SER A 140 -5.43 -13.36 18.11
C SER A 140 -5.82 -11.99 18.63
#